data_AF-A0A8T5QBD8-F1
#
_entry.id   AF-A0A8T5QBD8-F1
#
_cell.length_a   1.000
_cell.length_b   1.000
_cell.length_c   1.000
_cell.angle_alpha   90.00
_cell.angle_beta   90.00
_cell.angle_gamma   90.00
#
_symmetry.space_group_name_H-M   'P 1'
#
loop_
_entity.id
_entity.type
_entity.pdbx_description
1 polymer ?
#
loop_
_entity_poly.entity_id
_entity_poly.type
_entity_poly.pdbx_seq_one_letter_code
_entity_poly.pdbx_strand_id
1 'polypeptide(L)' 'MVKSEVKEKIAALLIAAFGLVAALAWNDAIKALFKGPCGTEGAGALCVFSSGGPWVYAILVTIIAVLVAMWVGKVAQKNQ' A
#
# COMPACT_ATOMS: atom_id res chain seq x y z
N MET A 1 -31.61 -8.64 -19.48
CA MET A 1 -31.20 -8.69 -18.06
C MET A 1 -29.82 -9.33 -17.88
N VAL A 2 -29.56 -10.56 -18.32
CA VAL A 2 -28.24 -11.24 -18.12
C VAL A 2 -27.01 -10.45 -18.60
N LYS A 3 -27.11 -9.67 -19.69
CA LYS A 3 -25.98 -8.90 -20.24
C LYS A 3 -25.46 -7.79 -19.32
N SER A 4 -26.29 -7.21 -18.44
CA SER A 4 -25.82 -6.16 -17.50
C SER A 4 -25.11 -6.77 -16.29
N GLU A 5 -25.63 -7.89 -15.78
CA GLU A 5 -25.02 -8.61 -14.66
C GLU A 5 -23.64 -9.15 -15.02
N VAL A 6 -23.47 -9.73 -16.21
CA VAL A 6 -22.14 -10.19 -16.68
C VAL A 6 -21.13 -9.04 -16.75
N LYS A 7 -21.54 -7.85 -17.21
CA LYS A 7 -20.67 -6.67 -17.25
C LYS A 7 -20.26 -6.21 -15.85
N GLU A 8 -21.20 -6.22 -14.91
CA GLU A 8 -20.93 -5.87 -13.52
C GLU A 8 -19.96 -6.86 -12.86
N LYS A 9 -20.14 -8.16 -13.08
CA LYS A 9 -19.20 -9.19 -12.57
C LYS A 9 -17.82 -9.03 -13.20
N ILE A 10 -17.72 -8.77 -14.50
CA ILE A 10 -16.44 -8.49 -15.17
C ILE A 10 -15.79 -7.24 -14.58
N ALA A 11 -16.55 -6.16 -14.37
CA ALA A 11 -16.03 -4.94 -13.76
C ALA A 11 -15.50 -5.20 -12.34
N ALA A 12 -16.23 -5.96 -11.52
CA ALA A 12 -15.80 -6.34 -10.17
C ALA A 12 -14.50 -7.16 -10.20
N LEU A 13 -14.40 -8.14 -11.10
CA LEU A 13 -13.17 -8.93 -11.28
C LEU A 13 -11.98 -8.06 -11.72
N LEU A 14 -12.20 -7.11 -12.64
CA LEU A 14 -11.17 -6.16 -13.06
C LEU A 14 -10.72 -5.26 -11.91
N ILE A 15 -11.67 -4.69 -11.15
CA ILE A 15 -11.35 -3.85 -9.97
C ILE A 15 -10.54 -4.65 -8.95
N ALA A 16 -10.92 -5.91 -8.69
CA ALA A 16 -10.18 -6.78 -7.79
C ALA A 16 -8.76 -7.08 -8.29
N ALA A 17 -8.61 -7.41 -9.59
CA ALA A 17 -7.31 -7.67 -10.19
C ALA A 17 -6.39 -6.43 -10.14
N PHE A 18 -6.90 -5.25 -10.51
CA PHE A 18 -6.14 -4.00 -10.41
C PHE A 18 -5.87 -3.59 -8.96
N GLY A 19 -6.80 -3.87 -8.04
CA GLY A 19 -6.59 -3.66 -6.61
C GLY A 19 -5.41 -4.48 -6.07
N LEU A 20 -5.27 -5.73 -6.52
CA LEU A 20 -4.13 -6.57 -6.19
C LEU A 20 -2.82 -5.98 -6.76
N VAL A 21 -2.80 -5.62 -8.05
CA VAL A 21 -1.61 -5.00 -8.68
C VAL A 21 -1.21 -3.72 -7.96
N ALA A 22 -2.17 -2.88 -7.59
CA ALA A 22 -1.93 -1.65 -6.83
C ALA A 22 -1.31 -1.97 -5.45
N ALA A 23 -1.82 -2.98 -4.74
CA ALA A 23 -1.27 -3.39 -3.44
C ALA A 23 0.20 -3.87 -3.56
N LEU A 24 0.53 -4.64 -4.60
CA LEU A 24 1.92 -5.06 -4.85
C LEU A 24 2.82 -3.86 -5.18
N ALA A 25 2.37 -2.94 -6.02
CA ALA A 25 3.14 -1.75 -6.38
C ALA A 25 3.44 -0.86 -5.16
N TRP A 26 2.47 -0.69 -4.26
CA TRP A 26 2.68 0.04 -3.00
C TRP A 26 3.68 -0.67 -2.08
N ASN A 27 3.64 -2.00 -1.96
CA ASN A 27 4.64 -2.75 -1.19
C ASN A 27 6.07 -2.49 -1.70
N ASP A 28 6.27 -2.53 -3.01
CA ASP A 28 7.58 -2.34 -3.61
C ASP A 28 8.06 -0.89 -3.50
N ALA A 29 7.15 0.08 -3.70
CA ALA A 29 7.44 1.50 -3.53
C ALA A 29 7.88 1.82 -2.09
N ILE A 30 7.17 1.30 -1.08
CA ILE A 30 7.55 1.53 0.32
C ILE A 30 8.91 0.88 0.60
N LYS A 31 9.16 -0.36 0.16
CA LYS A 31 10.47 -1.02 0.33
C LYS A 31 11.61 -0.24 -0.31
N ALA A 32 11.38 0.36 -1.47
CA ALA A 32 12.37 1.18 -2.15
C ALA A 32 12.81 2.39 -1.31
N LEU A 33 11.94 2.95 -0.47
CA LEU A 33 12.30 4.04 0.46
C LEU A 33 13.36 3.61 1.47
N PHE A 34 13.36 2.35 1.90
CA PHE A 34 14.31 1.80 2.88
C PHE A 34 15.55 1.17 2.23
N LYS A 35 15.68 1.27 0.91
CA LYS A 35 16.85 0.76 0.20
C LYS A 35 18.11 1.52 0.65
N GLY A 36 19.18 0.79 0.95
CA GLY A 36 20.42 1.36 1.46
C GLY A 36 21.63 0.49 1.08
N PRO A 37 22.83 0.80 1.62
CA PRO A 37 23.12 1.82 2.63
C PRO A 37 22.99 3.27 2.14
N CYS A 38 22.81 4.24 3.05
CA CYS A 38 22.76 5.66 2.67
C CYS A 38 24.05 6.09 1.95
N GLY A 39 23.90 6.92 0.92
CA GLY A 39 25.02 7.44 0.15
C GLY A 39 25.46 6.55 -1.01
N THR A 40 24.78 5.43 -1.27
CA THR A 40 24.95 4.65 -2.50
C THR A 40 24.01 5.12 -3.60
N GLU A 41 24.40 4.90 -4.85
CA GLU A 41 23.51 5.14 -5.99
C GLU A 41 22.26 4.25 -5.88
N GLY A 42 21.08 4.88 -5.82
CA GLY A 42 19.80 4.19 -5.64
C GLY A 42 19.39 3.94 -4.19
N ALA A 43 20.06 4.57 -3.21
CA ALA A 43 19.58 4.62 -1.83
C ALA A 43 18.22 5.36 -1.76
N GLY A 44 17.29 4.80 -0.99
CA GLY A 44 15.98 5.40 -0.76
C GLY A 44 16.02 6.53 0.25
N ALA A 45 14.95 7.34 0.29
CA ALA A 45 14.85 8.50 1.19
C ALA A 45 14.95 8.15 2.68
N LEU A 46 14.58 6.92 3.06
CA LEU A 46 14.64 6.39 4.42
C LEU A 46 15.80 5.41 4.63
N CYS A 47 16.87 5.53 3.83
CA CYS A 47 18.06 4.68 3.91
C CYS A 47 18.70 4.64 5.31
N VAL A 48 18.48 5.66 6.15
CA VAL A 48 19.03 5.75 7.53
C VAL A 48 18.48 4.61 8.40
N PHE A 49 17.27 4.14 8.09
CA PHE A 49 16.59 3.05 8.78
C PHE A 49 16.88 1.67 8.16
N SER A 50 17.64 1.62 7.05
CA SER A 50 17.94 0.37 6.31
C SER A 50 18.74 -0.64 7.15
N SER A 51 19.58 -0.16 8.06
CA SER A 51 20.39 -0.98 8.98
C SER A 51 19.57 -1.73 10.03
N GLY A 52 18.33 -1.30 10.29
CA GLY A 52 17.41 -1.92 11.24
C GLY A 52 16.76 -3.23 10.75
N GLY A 53 17.05 -3.65 9.51
CA GLY A 53 16.52 -4.87 8.93
C GLY A 53 15.01 -4.84 8.71
N PRO A 54 14.38 -6.01 8.46
CA PRO A 54 12.96 -6.10 8.08
C PRO A 54 12.00 -5.64 9.19
N TRP A 55 12.43 -5.65 10.46
CA TRP A 55 11.61 -5.28 11.61
C TRP A 55 11.28 -3.79 11.67
N VAL A 56 12.24 -2.92 11.36
CA VAL A 56 12.00 -1.46 11.35
C VAL A 56 11.00 -1.09 10.26
N TYR A 57 11.16 -1.66 9.07
CA TYR A 57 10.16 -1.54 7.99
C TYR A 57 8.78 -2.00 8.46
N ALA A 58 8.67 -3.20 9.04
CA ALA A 58 7.38 -3.76 9.44
C ALA A 58 6.65 -2.90 10.49
N ILE A 59 7.37 -2.41 11.50
CA ILE A 59 6.80 -1.56 12.55
C ILE A 59 6.31 -0.22 11.97
N LEU A 60 7.14 0.43 11.15
CA LEU A 60 6.77 1.72 10.55
C LEU A 60 5.55 1.61 9.65
N VAL A 61 5.51 0.60 8.77
CA VAL A 61 4.37 0.37 7.88
C VAL A 61 3.11 0.04 8.68
N THR A 62 3.22 -0.72 9.77
CA THR A 62 2.08 -1.05 10.64
C THR A 62 1.51 0.20 11.31
N ILE A 63 2.37 1.09 11.84
CA ILE A 63 1.92 2.35 12.44
C ILE A 63 1.18 3.20 11.41
N ILE A 64 1.75 3.37 10.21
CA ILE A 64 1.12 4.13 9.12
C ILE A 64 -0.23 3.51 8.73
N ALA A 65 -0.29 2.18 8.57
CA ALA A 65 -1.51 1.47 8.21
C ALA A 65 -2.62 1.69 9.25
N VAL A 66 -2.30 1.64 10.55
CA VAL A 66 -3.26 1.90 11.63
C VAL A 66 -3.76 3.34 11.61
N LEU A 67 -2.87 4.32 11.40
CA LEU A 67 -3.26 5.74 11.27
C LEU A 67 -4.19 5.97 10.09
N VAL A 68 -3.87 5.41 8.93
CA VAL A 68 -4.70 5.49 7.72
C VAL A 68 -6.05 4.81 7.95
N ALA A 69 -6.07 3.61 8.55
CA ALA A 69 -7.31 2.90 8.85
C ALA A 69 -8.22 3.70 9.79
N MET A 70 -7.67 4.32 10.83
CA MET A 70 -8.42 5.21 11.72
C MET A 70 -8.97 6.44 10.98
N TRP A 71 -8.17 7.04 10.10
CA TRP A 71 -8.60 8.20 9.31
C TRP A 71 -9.73 7.84 8.34
N VAL A 72 -9.59 6.74 7.60
CA VAL A 72 -10.64 6.23 6.69
C VAL A 72 -11.92 5.92 7.47
N GLY A 73 -11.81 5.28 8.64
CA GLY A 73 -12.96 5.00 9.50
C GLY A 73 -13.70 6.28 9.92
N LYS A 74 -12.97 7.33 10.29
CA LYS A 74 -13.56 8.64 10.62
C LYS A 74 -14.24 9.31 9.42
N VAL A 75 -13.63 9.25 8.23
CA VAL A 75 -14.22 9.82 7.01
C VAL A 75 -15.48 9.06 6.61
N ALA A 76 -15.49 7.73 6.73
CA ALA A 76 -16.65 6.91 6.44
C ALA A 76 -17.83 7.24 7.37
N GLN A 77 -17.58 7.41 8.67
CA GLN A 77 -18.61 7.81 9.64
C GLN A 77 -19.16 9.23 9.41
N LYS A 78 -18.38 10.12 8.82
CA LYS A 78 -18.81 11.51 8.58
C LYS A 78 -19.78 11.66 7.40
N ASN A 79 -19.87 10.64 6.55
CA ASN A 79 -20.71 10.64 5.34
C ASN A 79 -21.95 9.73 5.46
N GLN A 80 -22.27 9.28 6.68
CA GLN A 80 -23.47 8.51 7.01
C GLN A 80 -24.33 9.31 7.99
#